data_AF-A0A3R7Z5N1-F1
#
_entry.id   AF-A0A3R7Z5N1-F1
#
_cell.length_a   1.000
_cell.length_b   1.000
_cell.length_c   1.000
_cell.angle_alpha   90.00
_cell.angle_beta   90.00
_cell.angle_gamma   90.00
#
_symmetry.space_group_name_H-M   'P 1'
#
loop_
_entity.id
_entity.type
_entity.pdbx_description
1 polymer ?
#
loop_
_entity_poly.entity_id
_entity_poly.type
_entity_poly.pdbx_seq_one_letter_code
_entity_poly.pdbx_strand_id
1 'polypeptide(L)'
;MGAGQSNTWGTFLDALEPAWHYSWNWEVLSNHPDDVEFVPQLFSAGSVTTSNLQNIIDGISAGDVDYIIGFNEPDLSSQGNTTVKEALDAWGVMEQALKDATVFDQVELVSPVVASQYDDWLLRFLAGANQRGYTIDHVCMHKYTSFTNAETFYSSLKERYHREVTTTLNTTVSADPAFTDNKFIPFATNQIAGSELEQTFEFVVEGAVPEGATYSIKKQTNAAGSGWNNASFPLLAGTNTRTVAAPGAGFTRKVNVIFSSGDIKLSSFKHNGDEQLTTTSQITHSLSDYGPIWLKEFAVKRTQTMIDNGENFPADDVSAFMKT
;
A
#
# COMPACT_ATOMS: atom_id res chain seq x y z
N MET A 1 -7.26 -10.03 22.68
CA MET A 1 -7.38 -11.43 23.18
C MET A 1 -7.61 -12.33 21.99
N GLY A 2 -7.03 -13.54 21.91
CA GLY A 2 -7.14 -14.34 20.68
C GLY A 2 -8.56 -14.86 20.41
N ALA A 3 -8.97 -14.92 19.13
CA ALA A 3 -10.28 -15.44 18.71
C ALA A 3 -10.54 -16.89 19.18
N GLY A 4 -9.51 -17.74 19.20
CA GLY A 4 -9.61 -19.13 19.69
C GLY A 4 -9.84 -19.27 21.20
N GLN A 5 -9.95 -18.16 21.94
CA GLN A 5 -10.19 -18.11 23.38
C GLN A 5 -11.48 -17.35 23.70
N SER A 6 -12.42 -17.24 22.76
CA SER A 6 -13.64 -16.46 22.93
C SER A 6 -14.50 -16.87 24.12
N ASN A 7 -14.46 -18.15 24.50
CA ASN A 7 -15.15 -18.67 25.68
C ASN A 7 -14.56 -18.16 27.02
N THR A 8 -13.37 -17.56 27.03
CA THR A 8 -12.75 -16.98 28.23
C THR A 8 -12.71 -15.46 28.21
N TRP A 9 -13.20 -14.81 27.13
CA TRP A 9 -13.18 -13.35 27.02
C TRP A 9 -13.88 -12.67 28.18
N GLY A 10 -15.08 -13.12 28.58
CA GLY A 10 -15.81 -12.56 29.72
C GLY A 10 -14.95 -12.47 30.99
N THR A 11 -14.17 -13.52 31.31
CA THR A 11 -13.27 -13.51 32.47
C THR A 11 -12.21 -12.40 32.40
N PHE A 12 -11.67 -12.13 31.21
CA PHE A 12 -10.67 -11.08 31.03
C PHE A 12 -11.30 -9.69 30.99
N LEU A 13 -12.45 -9.55 30.35
CA LEU A 13 -13.18 -8.30 30.23
C LEU A 13 -13.67 -7.83 31.61
N ASP A 14 -14.27 -8.72 32.40
CA ASP A 14 -14.69 -8.43 33.78
C ASP A 14 -13.52 -8.04 34.69
N ALA A 15 -12.33 -8.61 34.45
CA ALA A 15 -11.16 -8.38 35.29
C ALA A 15 -10.38 -7.11 34.94
N LEU A 16 -10.42 -6.69 33.67
CA LEU A 16 -9.62 -5.59 33.15
C LEU A 16 -10.44 -4.34 32.83
N GLU A 17 -11.76 -4.48 32.69
CA GLU A 17 -12.72 -3.43 32.32
C GLU A 17 -12.21 -2.54 31.16
N PRO A 18 -11.75 -3.12 30.03
CA PRO A 18 -11.23 -2.32 28.93
C PRO A 18 -12.39 -1.61 28.21
N ALA A 19 -12.14 -0.43 27.65
CA ALA A 19 -13.13 0.26 26.82
C ALA A 19 -13.39 -0.48 25.49
N TRP A 20 -12.38 -1.15 24.95
CA TRP A 20 -12.45 -1.89 23.69
C TRP A 20 -11.44 -3.03 23.68
N HIS A 21 -11.66 -4.02 22.80
CA HIS A 21 -10.64 -5.01 22.46
C HIS A 21 -10.77 -5.51 21.02
N TYR A 22 -9.80 -6.30 20.59
CA TYR A 22 -9.79 -6.95 19.30
C TYR A 22 -9.14 -8.34 19.39
N SER A 23 -9.29 -9.14 18.33
CA SER A 23 -8.87 -10.54 18.32
C SER A 23 -8.15 -11.02 17.06
N TRP A 24 -7.60 -10.08 16.27
CA TRP A 24 -7.04 -10.33 14.92
C TRP A 24 -8.04 -11.03 13.99
N ASN A 25 -9.33 -10.92 14.28
CA ASN A 25 -10.40 -11.58 13.56
C ASN A 25 -11.54 -10.59 13.30
N TRP A 26 -12.34 -10.88 12.28
CA TRP A 26 -13.46 -10.04 11.83
C TRP A 26 -14.76 -10.36 12.59
N GLU A 27 -14.84 -11.54 13.19
CA GLU A 27 -16.11 -12.10 13.68
C GLU A 27 -16.58 -11.41 14.96
N VAL A 28 -17.69 -10.69 14.85
CA VAL A 28 -18.49 -10.19 15.97
C VAL A 28 -19.32 -11.34 16.50
N LEU A 29 -19.02 -11.78 17.72
CA LEU A 29 -19.66 -12.94 18.33
C LEU A 29 -20.90 -12.53 19.12
N SER A 30 -22.00 -13.26 18.94
CA SER A 30 -23.28 -13.00 19.65
C SER A 30 -23.21 -13.12 21.19
N ASN A 31 -22.15 -13.72 21.74
CA ASN A 31 -21.93 -13.85 23.18
C ASN A 31 -20.87 -12.85 23.71
N HIS A 32 -20.50 -11.86 22.89
CA HIS A 32 -19.67 -10.75 23.29
C HIS A 32 -20.43 -9.86 24.30
N PRO A 33 -19.81 -9.39 25.40
CA PRO A 33 -20.46 -8.46 26.33
C PRO A 33 -20.79 -7.10 25.70
N ASP A 34 -21.96 -6.54 26.02
CA ASP A 34 -22.43 -5.27 25.44
C ASP A 34 -21.67 -4.02 25.96
N ASP A 35 -20.94 -4.14 27.07
CA ASP A 35 -20.29 -3.02 27.77
C ASP A 35 -18.84 -2.75 27.34
N VAL A 36 -18.30 -3.60 26.46
CA VAL A 36 -16.97 -3.45 25.89
C VAL A 36 -17.09 -3.41 24.37
N GLU A 37 -16.44 -2.47 23.70
CA GLU A 37 -16.46 -2.46 22.24
C GLU A 37 -15.60 -3.61 21.67
N PHE A 38 -16.13 -4.35 20.70
CA PHE A 38 -15.31 -5.27 19.89
C PHE A 38 -14.95 -4.61 18.56
N VAL A 39 -13.66 -4.45 18.32
CA VAL A 39 -13.15 -3.89 17.07
C VAL A 39 -12.77 -5.03 16.10
N PRO A 40 -13.58 -5.31 15.06
CA PRO A 40 -13.25 -6.31 14.06
C PRO A 40 -12.01 -5.93 13.26
N GLN A 41 -11.21 -6.94 12.93
CA GLN A 41 -10.07 -6.81 12.03
C GLN A 41 -10.18 -7.75 10.83
N LEU A 42 -10.15 -7.17 9.63
CA LEU A 42 -9.97 -7.93 8.39
C LEU A 42 -8.49 -8.30 8.25
N PHE A 43 -8.11 -9.53 8.57
CA PHE A 43 -6.70 -9.92 8.70
C PHE A 43 -5.89 -9.75 7.40
N SER A 44 -6.47 -10.06 6.24
CA SER A 44 -5.86 -9.87 4.92
C SER A 44 -6.90 -9.45 3.89
N ALA A 45 -6.49 -9.13 2.65
CA ALA A 45 -7.44 -8.88 1.57
C ALA A 45 -8.42 -10.06 1.36
N GLY A 46 -7.97 -11.29 1.63
CA GLY A 46 -8.82 -12.49 1.56
C GLY A 46 -9.90 -12.56 2.63
N SER A 47 -9.82 -11.75 3.70
CA SER A 47 -10.87 -11.65 4.73
C SER A 47 -12.06 -10.82 4.26
N VAL A 48 -11.94 -10.06 3.17
CA VAL A 48 -13.02 -9.25 2.59
C VAL A 48 -13.94 -10.13 1.75
N THR A 49 -14.73 -10.94 2.42
CA THR A 49 -15.75 -11.81 1.81
C THR A 49 -17.14 -11.28 2.15
N THR A 50 -18.13 -11.61 1.32
CA THR A 50 -19.53 -11.22 1.57
C THR A 50 -20.02 -11.67 2.95
N SER A 51 -19.67 -12.88 3.40
CA SER A 51 -20.11 -13.39 4.70
C SER A 51 -19.48 -12.64 5.87
N ASN A 52 -18.18 -12.34 5.78
CA ASN A 52 -17.47 -11.66 6.86
C ASN A 52 -17.94 -10.21 6.97
N LEU A 53 -18.12 -9.54 5.82
CA LEU A 53 -18.67 -8.18 5.78
C LEU A 53 -20.10 -8.13 6.30
N GLN A 54 -20.94 -9.13 6.00
CA GLN A 54 -22.30 -9.17 6.54
C GLN A 54 -22.30 -9.25 8.08
N ASN A 55 -21.44 -10.07 8.68
CA ASN A 55 -21.34 -10.14 10.14
C ASN A 55 -20.88 -8.81 10.77
N ILE A 56 -19.93 -8.11 10.13
CA ILE A 56 -19.51 -6.77 10.58
C ILE A 56 -20.67 -5.76 10.43
N ILE A 57 -21.37 -5.77 9.29
CA ILE A 57 -22.54 -4.90 9.03
C ILE A 57 -23.64 -5.13 10.06
N ASP A 58 -23.90 -6.38 10.43
CA ASP A 58 -24.88 -6.74 11.46
C ASP A 58 -24.46 -6.16 12.83
N GLY A 59 -23.16 -6.25 13.17
CA GLY A 59 -22.59 -5.66 14.39
C GLY A 59 -22.70 -4.13 14.41
N ILE A 60 -22.38 -3.45 13.31
CA ILE A 60 -22.54 -1.99 13.20
C ILE A 60 -24.02 -1.62 13.37
N SER A 61 -24.93 -2.35 12.72
CA SER A 61 -26.38 -2.10 12.81
C SER A 61 -26.95 -2.33 14.22
N ALA A 62 -26.32 -3.20 15.00
CA ALA A 62 -26.66 -3.45 16.40
C ALA A 62 -26.08 -2.40 17.36
N GLY A 63 -25.09 -1.63 16.92
CA GLY A 63 -24.33 -0.69 17.75
C GLY A 63 -23.16 -1.34 18.51
N ASP A 64 -22.71 -2.52 18.08
CA ASP A 64 -21.63 -3.28 18.72
C ASP A 64 -20.24 -2.92 18.14
N VAL A 65 -20.20 -2.23 17.00
CA VAL A 65 -19.00 -1.93 16.22
C VAL A 65 -18.99 -0.47 15.79
N ASP A 66 -18.03 0.31 16.29
CA ASP A 66 -17.81 1.70 15.87
C ASP A 66 -16.56 1.84 14.99
N TYR A 67 -15.62 0.87 15.04
CA TYR A 67 -14.37 0.90 14.25
C TYR A 67 -14.10 -0.42 13.52
N ILE A 68 -13.46 -0.34 12.34
CA ILE A 68 -12.90 -1.51 11.63
C ILE A 68 -11.39 -1.32 11.44
N ILE A 69 -10.59 -2.29 11.89
CA ILE A 69 -9.16 -2.33 11.57
C ILE A 69 -8.93 -3.04 10.23
N GLY A 70 -8.16 -2.41 9.35
CA GLY A 70 -7.68 -3.01 8.11
C GLY A 70 -6.68 -4.15 8.29
N PHE A 71 -5.97 -4.45 7.20
CA PHE A 71 -5.13 -5.65 7.05
C PHE A 71 -3.97 -5.72 8.05
N ASN A 72 -3.75 -6.90 8.63
CA ASN A 72 -2.71 -7.16 9.62
C ASN A 72 -1.38 -7.55 8.96
N GLU A 73 -0.34 -6.76 9.18
CA GLU A 73 1.02 -6.96 8.68
C GLU A 73 1.03 -7.45 7.22
N PRO A 74 0.38 -6.71 6.31
CA PRO A 74 0.24 -7.14 4.92
C PRO A 74 1.59 -7.21 4.20
N ASP A 75 2.61 -6.54 4.72
CA ASP A 75 4.00 -6.54 4.26
C ASP A 75 4.82 -7.78 4.70
N LEU A 76 4.26 -8.67 5.53
CA LEU A 76 4.91 -9.92 5.95
C LEU A 76 4.23 -11.16 5.36
N SER A 77 5.04 -12.03 4.75
CA SER A 77 4.57 -13.27 4.14
C SER A 77 4.00 -14.29 5.14
N SER A 78 4.41 -14.22 6.40
CA SER A 78 3.91 -15.07 7.49
C SER A 78 2.62 -14.55 8.14
N GLN A 79 2.10 -13.40 7.68
CA GLN A 79 0.96 -12.69 8.28
C GLN A 79 -0.11 -12.43 7.23
N GLY A 80 -0.59 -11.19 7.06
CA GLY A 80 -1.62 -10.85 6.10
C GLY A 80 -1.19 -11.02 4.65
N ASN A 81 0.11 -10.94 4.35
CA ASN A 81 0.72 -11.19 3.04
C ASN A 81 -0.14 -10.68 1.85
N THR A 82 -0.41 -9.38 1.86
CA THR A 82 -1.32 -8.74 0.92
C THR A 82 -0.56 -7.64 0.21
N THR A 83 -0.53 -7.65 -1.12
CA THR A 83 0.09 -6.55 -1.89
C THR A 83 -0.74 -5.26 -1.75
N VAL A 84 -0.10 -4.10 -1.96
CA VAL A 84 -0.80 -2.80 -1.95
C VAL A 84 -2.00 -2.79 -2.92
N LYS A 85 -1.88 -3.42 -4.10
CA LYS A 85 -2.98 -3.53 -5.06
C LYS A 85 -4.14 -4.34 -4.51
N GLU A 86 -3.87 -5.54 -4.00
CA GLU A 86 -4.92 -6.41 -3.43
C GLU A 86 -5.60 -5.73 -2.25
N ALA A 87 -4.84 -5.03 -1.41
CA ALA A 87 -5.40 -4.24 -0.31
C ALA A 87 -6.34 -3.13 -0.82
N LEU A 88 -5.94 -2.37 -1.84
CA LEU A 88 -6.77 -1.30 -2.42
C LEU A 88 -8.04 -1.85 -3.09
N ASP A 89 -7.93 -2.97 -3.78
CA ASP A 89 -9.09 -3.60 -4.43
C ASP A 89 -10.07 -4.12 -3.36
N ALA A 90 -9.55 -4.80 -2.32
CA ALA A 90 -10.34 -5.30 -1.20
C ALA A 90 -10.96 -4.18 -0.35
N TRP A 91 -10.23 -3.08 -0.11
CA TRP A 91 -10.74 -1.91 0.60
C TRP A 91 -11.95 -1.31 -0.11
N GLY A 92 -11.89 -1.18 -1.44
CA GLY A 92 -13.03 -0.71 -2.23
C GLY A 92 -14.26 -1.60 -2.13
N VAL A 93 -14.08 -2.93 -2.10
CA VAL A 93 -15.18 -3.88 -1.88
C VAL A 93 -15.80 -3.69 -0.50
N MET A 94 -14.97 -3.55 0.54
CA MET A 94 -15.43 -3.30 1.91
C MET A 94 -16.24 -2.01 2.00
N GLU A 95 -15.68 -0.87 1.55
CA GLU A 95 -16.41 0.41 1.59
C GLU A 95 -17.71 0.36 0.82
N GLN A 96 -17.72 -0.24 -0.38
CA GLN A 96 -18.93 -0.34 -1.19
C GLN A 96 -20.00 -1.16 -0.47
N ALA A 97 -19.63 -2.27 0.16
CA ALA A 97 -20.58 -3.08 0.93
C ALA A 97 -21.17 -2.30 2.12
N LEU A 98 -20.36 -1.54 2.84
CA LEU A 98 -20.82 -0.68 3.95
C LEU A 98 -21.76 0.43 3.45
N LYS A 99 -21.45 1.03 2.28
CA LYS A 99 -22.28 2.04 1.62
C LYS A 99 -23.61 1.46 1.15
N ASP A 100 -23.58 0.30 0.51
CA ASP A 100 -24.77 -0.42 0.05
C ASP A 100 -25.69 -0.83 1.21
N ALA A 101 -25.11 -1.19 2.36
CA ALA A 101 -25.83 -1.50 3.58
C ALA A 101 -26.26 -0.24 4.37
N THR A 102 -25.93 0.97 3.91
CA THR A 102 -26.25 2.25 4.58
C THR A 102 -25.70 2.40 6.01
N VAL A 103 -24.61 1.69 6.31
CA VAL A 103 -23.91 1.74 7.61
C VAL A 103 -22.57 2.46 7.55
N PHE A 104 -22.14 2.90 6.36
CA PHE A 104 -20.84 3.52 6.16
C PHE A 104 -20.58 4.74 7.06
N ASP A 105 -21.58 5.61 7.26
CA ASP A 105 -21.43 6.82 8.10
C ASP A 105 -21.52 6.51 9.61
N GLN A 106 -21.67 5.25 10.00
CA GLN A 106 -21.80 4.79 11.39
C GLN A 106 -20.51 4.12 11.91
N VAL A 107 -19.49 4.00 11.07
CA VAL A 107 -18.26 3.26 11.39
C VAL A 107 -17.04 4.05 10.91
N GLU A 108 -15.97 4.02 11.69
CA GLU A 108 -14.70 4.64 11.35
C GLU A 108 -13.71 3.57 10.85
N LEU A 109 -13.04 3.87 9.73
CA LEU A 109 -12.14 2.94 9.06
C LEU A 109 -10.69 3.23 9.41
N VAL A 110 -10.04 2.23 10.00
CA VAL A 110 -8.65 2.34 10.41
C VAL A 110 -7.74 1.60 9.44
N SER A 111 -6.66 2.28 9.02
CA SER A 111 -5.77 1.80 7.98
C SER A 111 -5.24 0.38 8.24
N PRO A 112 -4.74 -0.31 7.20
CA PRO A 112 -3.89 -1.47 7.41
C PRO A 112 -2.70 -1.13 8.32
N VAL A 113 -2.17 -2.15 8.98
CA VAL A 113 -1.08 -2.02 9.93
C VAL A 113 0.11 -2.86 9.50
N VAL A 114 1.20 -2.20 9.11
CA VAL A 114 2.41 -2.88 8.63
C VAL A 114 3.31 -3.32 9.78
N ALA A 115 4.06 -4.40 9.58
CA ALA A 115 5.09 -4.81 10.52
C ALA A 115 6.29 -3.85 10.50
N SER A 116 6.68 -3.39 9.31
CA SER A 116 7.85 -2.53 9.15
C SER A 116 7.85 -1.62 7.92
N GLN A 117 7.16 -2.02 6.83
CA GLN A 117 7.21 -1.30 5.55
C GLN A 117 6.26 -0.09 5.51
N TYR A 118 6.52 0.90 6.37
CA TYR A 118 5.68 2.09 6.40
C TYR A 118 5.81 2.97 5.14
N ASP A 119 7.02 3.09 4.58
CA ASP A 119 7.28 3.92 3.39
C ASP A 119 6.85 3.21 2.10
N ASP A 120 7.21 1.93 1.99
CA ASP A 120 7.04 1.16 0.76
C ASP A 120 5.67 0.48 0.62
N TRP A 121 4.98 0.22 1.73
CA TRP A 121 3.67 -0.42 1.71
C TRP A 121 2.57 0.54 2.20
N LEU A 122 2.65 1.01 3.46
CA LEU A 122 1.54 1.76 4.07
C LEU A 122 1.30 3.10 3.38
N LEU A 123 2.33 3.92 3.20
CA LEU A 123 2.19 5.21 2.52
C LEU A 123 1.75 5.04 1.06
N ARG A 124 2.19 3.99 0.36
CA ARG A 124 1.70 3.69 -1.00
C ARG A 124 0.23 3.30 -1.01
N PHE A 125 -0.21 2.51 -0.04
CA PHE A 125 -1.63 2.20 0.15
C PHE A 125 -2.43 3.48 0.41
N LEU A 126 -2.02 4.32 1.36
CA LEU A 126 -2.71 5.56 1.72
C LEU A 126 -2.77 6.54 0.54
N ALA A 127 -1.69 6.67 -0.22
CA ALA A 127 -1.66 7.43 -1.48
C ALA A 127 -2.67 6.89 -2.50
N GLY A 128 -2.67 5.57 -2.71
CA GLY A 128 -3.56 4.89 -3.64
C GLY A 128 -5.03 4.92 -3.22
N ALA A 129 -5.31 4.97 -1.92
CA ALA A 129 -6.64 5.10 -1.34
C ALA A 129 -7.18 6.51 -1.60
N ASN A 130 -6.38 7.54 -1.31
CA ASN A 130 -6.74 8.93 -1.62
C ASN A 130 -6.99 9.14 -3.12
N GLN A 131 -6.15 8.56 -4.00
CA GLN A 131 -6.36 8.63 -5.45
C GLN A 131 -7.68 7.99 -5.90
N ARG A 132 -8.17 6.97 -5.17
CA ARG A 132 -9.45 6.31 -5.45
C ARG A 132 -10.64 6.93 -4.73
N GLY A 133 -10.41 7.95 -3.89
CA GLY A 133 -11.46 8.57 -3.06
C GLY A 133 -11.97 7.65 -1.95
N TYR A 134 -11.14 6.75 -1.45
CA TYR A 134 -11.44 5.93 -0.27
C TYR A 134 -11.25 6.75 1.02
N THR A 135 -12.03 6.40 2.04
CA THR A 135 -11.96 6.98 3.39
C THR A 135 -10.93 6.24 4.22
N ILE A 136 -10.12 7.00 4.95
CA ILE A 136 -9.22 6.53 6.01
C ILE A 136 -9.43 7.50 7.16
N ASP A 137 -10.04 7.04 8.26
CA ASP A 137 -10.33 7.89 9.42
C ASP A 137 -9.15 7.90 10.40
N HIS A 138 -8.45 6.76 10.54
CA HIS A 138 -7.28 6.63 11.43
C HIS A 138 -6.14 5.87 10.76
N VAL A 139 -4.92 6.20 11.17
CA VAL A 139 -3.70 5.49 10.73
C VAL A 139 -3.19 4.56 11.82
N CYS A 140 -3.15 3.27 11.52
CA CYS A 140 -2.76 2.22 12.45
C CYS A 140 -1.25 1.96 12.45
N MET A 141 -0.64 1.76 13.64
CA MET A 141 0.78 1.43 13.77
C MET A 141 1.06 0.27 14.75
N HIS A 142 2.04 -0.56 14.40
CA HIS A 142 2.68 -1.53 15.31
C HIS A 142 4.01 -0.97 15.82
N LYS A 143 4.26 -1.08 17.13
CA LYS A 143 5.55 -0.67 17.70
C LYS A 143 6.09 -1.68 18.71
N TYR A 144 7.03 -2.49 18.23
CA TYR A 144 7.81 -3.39 19.08
C TYR A 144 9.19 -2.79 19.34
N THR A 145 9.53 -2.59 20.61
CA THR A 145 10.82 -2.04 21.02
C THR A 145 11.38 -2.81 22.21
N SER A 146 12.70 -2.90 22.29
CA SER A 146 13.39 -3.53 23.41
C SER A 146 14.32 -2.51 24.07
N PHE A 147 14.42 -2.57 25.40
CA PHE A 147 15.36 -1.75 26.18
C PHE A 147 15.21 -0.23 25.95
N THR A 148 13.97 0.25 25.76
CA THR A 148 13.65 1.68 25.58
C THR A 148 12.92 2.24 26.79
N ASN A 149 13.11 3.53 27.07
CA ASN A 149 12.27 4.28 28.01
C ASN A 149 11.05 4.89 27.29
N ALA A 150 10.11 5.45 28.05
CA ALA A 150 8.88 6.03 27.53
C ALA A 150 9.16 7.20 26.57
N GLU A 151 10.10 8.09 26.91
CA GLU A 151 10.46 9.25 26.08
C GLU A 151 11.02 8.85 24.71
N THR A 152 11.90 7.84 24.68
CA THR A 152 12.50 7.32 23.44
C THR A 152 11.45 6.57 22.61
N PHE A 153 10.58 5.80 23.26
CA PHE A 153 9.46 5.15 22.60
C PHE A 153 8.56 6.21 21.93
N TYR A 154 8.14 7.22 22.70
CA TYR A 154 7.32 8.34 22.24
C TYR A 154 7.96 9.11 21.08
N SER A 155 9.22 9.52 21.25
CA SER A 155 9.94 10.28 20.21
C SER A 155 10.04 9.50 18.90
N SER A 156 10.26 8.18 18.99
CA SER A 156 10.34 7.33 17.80
C SER A 156 8.99 7.07 17.12
N LEU A 157 7.88 7.14 17.85
CA LEU A 157 6.54 7.11 17.26
C LEU A 157 6.26 8.43 16.54
N LYS A 158 6.52 9.55 17.22
CA LYS A 158 6.33 10.90 16.68
C LYS A 158 7.16 11.14 15.43
N GLU A 159 8.43 10.73 15.45
CA GLU A 159 9.30 10.79 14.27
C GLU A 159 8.69 10.01 13.11
N ARG A 160 8.26 8.77 13.34
CA ARG A 160 7.68 7.93 12.29
C ARG A 160 6.36 8.51 11.74
N TYR A 161 5.52 9.07 12.60
CA TYR A 161 4.22 9.62 12.23
C TYR A 161 4.34 10.87 11.36
N HIS A 162 5.29 11.76 11.66
CA HIS A 162 5.51 13.01 10.91
C HIS A 162 6.61 12.94 9.85
N ARG A 163 7.28 11.80 9.68
CA ARG A 163 8.34 11.66 8.69
C ARG A 163 7.75 11.77 7.29
N GLU A 164 8.16 12.79 6.57
CA GLU A 164 7.85 12.95 5.15
C GLU A 164 8.60 11.92 4.30
N VAL A 165 7.89 11.41 3.30
CA VAL A 165 8.36 10.43 2.32
C VAL A 165 7.81 10.84 0.97
N THR A 166 8.60 10.71 -0.08
CA THR A 166 8.10 10.91 -1.45
C THR A 166 7.65 9.57 -2.03
N THR A 167 6.34 9.40 -2.21
CA THR A 167 5.73 8.24 -2.85
C THR A 167 5.48 8.52 -4.33
N THR A 168 5.96 7.63 -5.18
CA THR A 168 5.64 7.63 -6.61
C THR A 168 4.39 6.78 -6.84
N LEU A 169 3.31 7.40 -7.30
CA LEU A 169 2.09 6.72 -7.72
C LEU A 169 2.25 6.18 -9.14
N ASN A 170 1.96 4.90 -9.34
CA ASN A 170 2.04 4.27 -10.65
C ASN A 170 0.90 4.70 -11.59
N THR A 171 1.14 4.48 -12.87
CA THR A 171 0.15 4.59 -13.94
C THR A 171 0.12 3.30 -14.74
N THR A 172 -0.92 3.05 -15.53
CA THR A 172 -0.93 1.95 -16.50
C THR A 172 -0.41 2.45 -17.85
N VAL A 173 0.20 1.57 -18.63
CA VAL A 173 0.64 1.88 -19.99
C VAL A 173 -0.50 2.46 -20.85
N SER A 174 -1.73 1.98 -20.69
CA SER A 174 -2.90 2.50 -21.41
C SER A 174 -3.40 3.86 -20.92
N ALA A 175 -3.10 4.23 -19.68
CA ALA A 175 -3.56 5.47 -19.06
C ALA A 175 -2.58 6.63 -19.27
N ASP A 176 -1.28 6.35 -19.45
CA ASP A 176 -0.29 7.40 -19.63
C ASP A 176 -0.19 7.88 -21.10
N PRO A 177 -0.41 9.18 -21.38
CA PRO A 177 -0.24 9.81 -22.68
C PRO A 177 1.11 9.60 -23.38
N ALA A 178 2.17 9.21 -22.64
CA ALA A 178 3.45 8.83 -23.23
C ALA A 178 3.35 7.63 -24.18
N PHE A 179 2.30 6.82 -24.04
CA PHE A 179 2.06 5.66 -24.89
C PHE A 179 0.84 5.86 -25.80
N THR A 180 0.92 5.33 -27.00
CA THR A 180 -0.21 5.22 -27.94
C THR A 180 -0.34 3.77 -28.39
N ASP A 181 -1.50 3.14 -28.18
CA ASP A 181 -1.71 1.70 -28.39
C ASP A 181 -0.62 0.83 -27.72
N ASN A 182 -0.29 1.15 -26.47
CA ASN A 182 0.77 0.53 -25.68
C ASN A 182 2.19 0.69 -26.26
N LYS A 183 2.39 1.64 -27.18
CA LYS A 183 3.68 1.92 -27.81
C LYS A 183 4.26 3.23 -27.31
N PHE A 184 5.49 3.18 -26.84
CA PHE A 184 6.33 4.36 -26.69
C PHE A 184 7.07 4.63 -28.00
N ILE A 185 6.94 5.85 -28.52
CA ILE A 185 7.54 6.27 -29.78
C ILE A 185 8.37 7.53 -29.50
N PRO A 186 9.67 7.41 -29.20
CA PRO A 186 10.49 8.56 -28.80
C PRO A 186 10.69 9.57 -29.92
N PHE A 187 10.61 9.12 -31.18
CA PHE A 187 10.84 9.97 -32.34
C PHE A 187 9.66 9.88 -33.33
N ALA A 188 9.01 11.02 -33.58
CA ALA A 188 7.87 11.11 -34.48
C ALA A 188 8.18 10.70 -35.93
N THR A 189 9.43 10.91 -36.38
CA THR A 189 9.92 10.49 -37.70
C THR A 189 11.24 9.73 -37.57
N ASN A 190 11.71 9.11 -38.65
CA ASN A 190 13.03 8.45 -38.70
C ASN A 190 14.14 9.41 -39.14
N GLN A 191 13.90 10.72 -39.17
CA GLN A 191 14.82 11.76 -39.66
C GLN A 191 15.24 12.71 -38.53
N ILE A 192 15.09 12.28 -37.27
CA ILE A 192 15.44 13.09 -36.11
C ILE A 192 16.91 12.85 -35.75
N ALA A 193 17.71 13.92 -35.72
CA ALA A 193 19.11 13.86 -35.28
C ALA A 193 19.21 13.34 -33.83
N GLY A 194 20.23 12.54 -33.54
CA GLY A 194 20.39 11.84 -32.26
C GLY A 194 19.70 10.48 -32.20
N SER A 195 18.73 10.18 -33.08
CA SER A 195 18.05 8.87 -33.11
C SER A 195 18.95 7.72 -33.60
N GLU A 196 20.03 8.07 -34.32
CA GLU A 196 21.11 7.19 -34.75
C GLU A 196 22.01 6.71 -33.60
N LEU A 197 21.97 7.38 -32.45
CA LEU A 197 22.77 7.00 -31.30
C LEU A 197 22.23 5.73 -30.63
N GLU A 198 23.01 5.19 -29.69
CA GLU A 198 22.53 4.17 -28.78
C GLU A 198 21.33 4.69 -27.98
N GLN A 199 20.35 3.82 -27.75
CA GLN A 199 19.16 4.16 -26.99
C GLN A 199 18.96 3.18 -25.84
N THR A 200 18.73 3.69 -24.63
CA THR A 200 18.46 2.89 -23.44
C THR A 200 17.05 3.15 -22.96
N PHE A 201 16.33 2.07 -22.65
CA PHE A 201 15.02 2.09 -22.04
C PHE A 201 15.12 1.42 -20.68
N GLU A 202 14.74 2.13 -19.63
CA GLU A 202 14.68 1.62 -18.26
C GLU A 202 13.28 1.87 -17.72
N PHE A 203 12.61 0.85 -17.21
CA PHE A 203 11.29 1.03 -16.63
C PHE A 203 11.07 0.08 -15.46
N VAL A 204 10.29 0.54 -14.49
CA VAL A 204 9.99 -0.21 -13.27
C VAL A 204 8.55 -0.68 -13.35
N VAL A 205 8.37 -2.00 -13.42
CA VAL A 205 7.06 -2.64 -13.45
C VAL A 205 6.63 -2.94 -12.02
N GLU A 206 5.49 -2.37 -11.62
CA GLU A 206 4.96 -2.53 -10.26
C GLU A 206 3.93 -3.66 -10.19
N GLY A 207 3.97 -4.43 -9.10
CA GLY A 207 3.01 -5.50 -8.84
C GLY A 207 3.16 -6.74 -9.73
N ALA A 208 2.08 -7.52 -9.82
CA ALA A 208 2.07 -8.76 -10.59
C ALA A 208 2.08 -8.48 -12.10
N VAL A 209 3.01 -9.10 -12.81
CA VAL A 209 3.06 -9.10 -14.27
C VAL A 209 2.02 -10.11 -14.80
N PRO A 210 1.09 -9.72 -15.71
CA PRO A 210 0.16 -10.67 -16.30
C PRO A 210 0.87 -11.86 -16.95
N GLU A 211 0.30 -13.05 -16.85
CA GLU A 211 0.94 -14.27 -17.36
C GLU A 211 1.26 -14.14 -18.85
N GLY A 212 2.52 -14.43 -19.22
CA GLY A 212 2.99 -14.31 -20.60
C GLY A 212 3.16 -12.88 -21.11
N ALA A 213 3.00 -11.85 -20.27
CA ALA A 213 3.22 -10.48 -20.69
C ALA A 213 4.68 -10.26 -21.11
N THR A 214 4.82 -9.58 -22.24
CA THR A 214 6.09 -9.22 -22.84
C THR A 214 6.15 -7.72 -23.13
N TYR A 215 7.37 -7.22 -23.35
CA TYR A 215 7.60 -6.01 -24.11
C TYR A 215 8.43 -6.34 -25.34
N SER A 216 8.31 -5.54 -26.40
CA SER A 216 9.08 -5.74 -27.62
C SER A 216 9.76 -4.45 -28.07
N ILE A 217 10.94 -4.61 -28.66
CA ILE A 217 11.68 -3.54 -29.30
C ILE A 217 11.49 -3.67 -30.80
N LYS A 218 10.74 -2.72 -31.37
CA LYS A 218 10.55 -2.61 -32.81
C LYS A 218 11.44 -1.50 -33.36
N LYS A 219 12.44 -1.86 -34.15
CA LYS A 219 13.46 -0.91 -34.65
C LYS A 219 13.66 -1.01 -36.15
N GLN A 220 13.99 0.11 -36.78
CA GLN A 220 14.35 0.13 -38.19
C GLN A 220 15.76 -0.45 -38.42
N THR A 221 15.92 -1.16 -39.54
CA THR A 221 17.18 -1.82 -39.91
C THR A 221 17.92 -1.15 -41.05
N ASN A 222 17.32 -0.14 -41.68
CA ASN A 222 17.93 0.61 -42.79
C ASN A 222 17.54 2.10 -42.77
N ALA A 223 18.35 2.93 -43.44
CA ALA A 223 18.13 4.39 -43.53
C ALA A 223 16.84 4.76 -44.27
N ALA A 224 16.42 3.92 -45.23
CA ALA A 224 15.17 4.10 -45.98
C ALA A 224 13.92 3.94 -45.10
N GLY A 225 14.05 3.37 -43.90
CA GLY A 225 12.95 3.17 -42.96
C GLY A 225 11.95 2.09 -43.36
N SER A 226 12.20 1.35 -44.44
CA SER A 226 11.35 0.28 -44.96
C SER A 226 11.56 -1.05 -44.22
N GLY A 227 12.77 -1.30 -43.72
CA GLY A 227 13.12 -2.51 -42.99
C GLY A 227 12.87 -2.39 -41.50
N TRP A 228 12.22 -3.39 -40.90
CA TRP A 228 11.94 -3.46 -39.47
C TRP A 228 12.38 -4.80 -38.89
N ASN A 229 12.92 -4.75 -37.67
CA ASN A 229 13.12 -5.90 -36.81
C ASN A 229 12.25 -5.72 -35.57
N ASN A 230 11.63 -6.80 -35.11
CA ASN A 230 10.91 -6.84 -33.85
C ASN A 230 11.49 -7.96 -32.97
N ALA A 231 11.92 -7.62 -31.77
CA ALA A 231 12.41 -8.59 -30.79
C ALA A 231 11.55 -8.48 -29.53
N SER A 232 10.99 -9.60 -29.09
CA SER A 232 10.12 -9.69 -27.91
C SER A 232 10.88 -10.26 -26.72
N PHE A 233 10.58 -9.76 -25.54
CA PHE A 233 11.27 -10.10 -24.30
C PHE A 233 10.26 -10.30 -23.17
N PRO A 234 10.53 -11.24 -22.24
CA PRO A 234 9.70 -11.39 -21.06
C PRO A 234 9.71 -10.09 -20.25
N LEU A 235 8.56 -9.75 -19.69
CA LEU A 235 8.43 -8.66 -18.74
C LEU A 235 8.62 -9.21 -17.33
N LEU A 236 9.43 -8.54 -16.51
CA LEU A 236 9.66 -8.92 -15.12
C LEU A 236 9.08 -7.84 -14.20
N ALA A 237 8.63 -8.23 -13.00
CA ALA A 237 8.35 -7.27 -11.94
C ALA A 237 9.65 -6.58 -11.51
N GLY A 238 9.56 -5.31 -11.10
CA GLY A 238 10.72 -4.47 -10.78
C GLY A 238 11.39 -3.88 -12.03
N THR A 239 12.69 -3.60 -11.92
CA THR A 239 13.44 -2.89 -12.96
C THR A 239 13.70 -3.77 -14.18
N ASN A 240 13.33 -3.25 -15.35
CA ASN A 240 13.68 -3.80 -16.66
C ASN A 240 14.55 -2.79 -17.39
N THR A 241 15.67 -3.24 -17.95
CA THR A 241 16.58 -2.38 -18.73
C THR A 241 16.86 -3.01 -20.08
N ARG A 242 16.81 -2.20 -21.13
CA ARG A 242 17.16 -2.62 -22.48
C ARG A 242 17.91 -1.53 -23.22
N THR A 243 19.12 -1.85 -23.65
CA THR A 243 19.94 -1.00 -24.52
C THR A 243 19.88 -1.49 -25.96
N VAL A 244 19.73 -0.55 -26.89
CA VAL A 244 19.70 -0.75 -28.33
C VAL A 244 20.90 0.00 -28.93
N ALA A 245 21.95 -0.75 -29.26
CA ALA A 245 23.17 -0.20 -29.83
C ALA A 245 22.92 0.68 -31.08
N ALA A 246 23.78 1.67 -31.29
CA ALA A 246 23.83 2.47 -32.52
C ALA A 246 23.91 1.56 -33.77
N PRO A 247 23.28 1.94 -34.89
CA PRO A 247 23.37 1.13 -36.10
C PRO A 247 24.79 1.28 -36.66
N GLY A 248 25.40 0.19 -37.12
CA GLY A 248 26.79 0.24 -37.62
C GLY A 248 27.01 1.22 -38.79
N ALA A 249 25.94 1.58 -39.52
CA ALA A 249 25.97 2.54 -40.63
C ALA A 249 25.58 3.99 -40.25
N GLY A 250 25.30 4.27 -38.97
CA GLY A 250 25.10 5.65 -38.47
C GLY A 250 23.88 6.40 -39.02
N PHE A 251 22.79 5.68 -39.36
CA PHE A 251 21.58 6.31 -39.88
C PHE A 251 20.54 6.60 -38.78
N THR A 252 19.81 7.71 -38.94
CA THR A 252 18.66 8.07 -38.10
C THR A 252 17.54 7.03 -38.25
N ARG A 253 16.83 6.73 -37.17
CA ARG A 253 15.94 5.56 -37.12
C ARG A 253 14.87 5.69 -36.05
N LYS A 254 13.79 4.94 -36.21
CA LYS A 254 12.82 4.69 -35.13
C LYS A 254 13.21 3.45 -34.32
N VAL A 255 13.07 3.59 -33.01
CA VAL A 255 13.16 2.51 -32.02
C VAL A 255 11.98 2.68 -31.09
N ASN A 256 11.03 1.76 -31.15
CA ASN A 256 9.80 1.83 -30.37
C ASN A 256 9.81 0.71 -29.33
N VAL A 257 9.28 1.01 -28.15
CA VAL A 257 8.95 0.00 -27.14
C VAL A 257 7.46 -0.29 -27.24
N ILE A 258 7.07 -1.56 -27.27
CA ILE A 258 5.66 -1.97 -27.37
C ILE A 258 5.38 -2.95 -26.24
N PHE A 259 4.48 -2.58 -25.34
CA PHE A 259 4.00 -3.47 -24.30
C PHE A 259 2.86 -4.35 -24.82
N SER A 260 2.84 -5.60 -24.38
CA SER A 260 1.80 -6.57 -24.76
C SER A 260 0.41 -6.26 -24.18
N SER A 261 0.34 -5.52 -23.07
CA SER A 261 -0.91 -5.10 -22.43
C SER A 261 -0.85 -3.65 -21.98
N GLY A 262 -1.99 -2.97 -22.02
CA GLY A 262 -2.16 -1.62 -21.48
C GLY A 262 -2.23 -1.60 -19.95
N ASP A 263 -2.57 -2.73 -19.33
CA ASP A 263 -2.77 -2.83 -17.87
C ASP A 263 -1.45 -2.96 -17.09
N ILE A 264 -0.32 -3.02 -17.80
CA ILE A 264 1.01 -3.04 -17.18
C ILE A 264 1.21 -1.74 -16.41
N LYS A 265 1.46 -1.86 -15.10
CA LYS A 265 1.67 -0.73 -14.22
C LYS A 265 3.14 -0.35 -14.17
N LEU A 266 3.42 0.92 -14.41
CA LEU A 266 4.76 1.49 -14.36
C LEU A 266 4.83 2.57 -13.29
N SER A 267 5.86 2.53 -12.45
CA SER A 267 6.23 3.64 -11.57
C SER A 267 7.28 4.56 -12.18
N SER A 268 8.00 4.09 -13.20
CA SER A 268 8.97 4.86 -13.97
C SER A 268 9.12 4.27 -15.38
N PHE A 269 9.30 5.14 -16.38
CA PHE A 269 9.72 4.76 -17.72
C PHE A 269 10.67 5.84 -18.27
N LYS A 270 11.95 5.51 -18.34
CA LYS A 270 13.01 6.40 -18.80
C LYS A 270 13.49 6.02 -20.20
N HIS A 271 13.66 7.03 -21.05
CA HIS A 271 14.38 6.93 -22.32
C HIS A 271 15.67 7.73 -22.21
N ASN A 272 16.82 7.07 -22.39
CA ASN A 272 18.15 7.68 -22.26
C ASN A 272 18.40 8.38 -20.91
N GLY A 273 17.74 7.92 -19.85
CA GLY A 273 17.85 8.48 -18.50
C GLY A 273 16.77 9.49 -18.13
N ASP A 274 16.03 10.01 -19.13
CA ASP A 274 14.97 11.00 -18.92
C ASP A 274 13.62 10.31 -18.71
N GLU A 275 12.93 10.63 -17.61
CA GLU A 275 11.59 10.13 -17.30
C GLU A 275 10.57 10.58 -18.35
N GLN A 276 9.73 9.66 -18.80
CA GLN A 276 8.78 9.89 -19.89
C GLN A 276 7.33 9.76 -19.42
N LEU A 277 7.05 9.10 -18.29
CA LEU A 277 5.69 9.02 -17.79
C LEU A 277 5.18 10.42 -17.46
N THR A 278 3.94 10.70 -17.89
CA THR A 278 3.31 12.02 -17.76
C THR A 278 2.20 12.05 -16.71
N THR A 279 1.68 10.88 -16.34
CA THR A 279 0.61 10.72 -15.34
C THR A 279 1.12 10.21 -13.99
N THR A 280 2.41 9.86 -13.91
CA THR A 280 3.07 9.54 -12.65
C THR A 280 3.03 10.76 -11.74
N SER A 281 2.42 10.59 -10.57
CA SER A 281 2.41 11.63 -9.55
C SER A 281 3.41 11.27 -8.46
N GLN A 282 4.25 12.23 -8.08
CA GLN A 282 5.00 12.15 -6.84
C GLN A 282 4.26 12.98 -5.80
N ILE A 283 4.03 12.38 -4.65
CA ILE A 283 3.50 13.07 -3.49
C ILE A 283 4.51 12.97 -2.36
N THR A 284 4.82 14.10 -1.74
CA THR A 284 5.53 14.11 -0.47
C THR A 284 4.50 14.20 0.64
N HIS A 285 4.52 13.23 1.54
CA HIS A 285 3.52 13.06 2.57
C HIS A 285 4.07 12.27 3.76
N SER A 286 3.32 12.27 4.85
CA SER A 286 3.60 11.60 6.11
C SER A 286 2.37 10.81 6.55
N LEU A 287 2.49 10.00 7.60
CA LEU A 287 1.31 9.33 8.17
C LEU A 287 0.32 10.35 8.76
N SER A 288 0.81 11.48 9.29
CA SER A 288 -0.05 12.53 9.85
C SER A 288 -0.98 13.21 8.83
N ASP A 289 -0.72 13.08 7.54
CA ASP A 289 -1.59 13.65 6.50
C ASP A 289 -2.89 12.84 6.29
N TYR A 290 -2.98 11.65 6.90
CA TYR A 290 -4.05 10.67 6.67
C TYR A 290 -4.96 10.44 7.87
N GLY A 291 -4.84 11.26 8.91
CA GLY A 291 -5.68 11.19 10.11
C GLY A 291 -4.90 10.83 11.37
N PRO A 292 -5.56 10.90 12.54
CA PRO A 292 -4.96 10.59 13.84
C PRO A 292 -4.39 9.17 13.88
N ILE A 293 -3.37 8.99 14.71
CA ILE A 293 -2.74 7.70 14.92
C ILE A 293 -3.57 6.80 15.85
N TRP A 294 -3.74 5.54 15.46
CA TRP A 294 -4.22 4.47 16.31
C TRP A 294 -3.11 3.45 16.60
N LEU A 295 -2.78 3.28 17.88
CA LEU A 295 -1.80 2.29 18.31
C LEU A 295 -2.50 0.97 18.59
N LYS A 296 -2.37 0.02 17.66
CA LYS A 296 -2.98 -1.31 17.81
C LYS A 296 -2.23 -2.19 18.79
N GLU A 297 -0.90 -2.25 18.68
CA GLU A 297 -0.05 -3.00 19.62
C GLU A 297 1.24 -2.26 19.93
N PHE A 298 1.58 -2.23 21.22
CA PHE A 298 2.92 -1.87 21.66
C PHE A 298 3.42 -2.82 22.75
N ALA A 299 4.65 -3.30 22.56
CA ALA A 299 5.37 -4.05 23.59
C ALA A 299 6.66 -3.30 23.92
N VAL A 300 6.79 -2.87 25.18
CA VAL A 300 8.00 -2.27 25.73
C VAL A 300 8.53 -3.17 26.83
N LYS A 301 9.69 -3.80 26.60
CA LYS A 301 10.37 -4.57 27.65
C LYS A 301 11.09 -3.62 28.62
N ARG A 302 10.66 -3.59 29.88
CA ARG A 302 11.31 -2.80 30.95
C ARG A 302 12.78 -3.22 31.14
N THR A 303 13.67 -2.25 31.33
CA THR A 303 15.03 -2.50 31.81
C THR A 303 15.02 -2.69 33.33
N GLN A 304 16.04 -3.34 33.90
CA GLN A 304 16.18 -3.46 35.35
C GLN A 304 16.24 -2.08 36.02
N THR A 305 16.94 -1.12 35.41
CA THR A 305 16.99 0.27 35.87
C THR A 305 15.61 0.96 35.92
N MET A 306 14.70 0.67 34.98
CA MET A 306 13.33 1.23 35.01
C MET A 306 12.50 0.63 36.15
N ILE A 307 12.70 -0.65 36.45
CA ILE A 307 12.07 -1.31 37.59
C ILE A 307 12.61 -0.71 38.89
N ASP A 308 13.91 -0.48 38.96
CA ASP A 308 14.61 0.02 40.14
C ASP A 308 14.28 1.51 40.42
N ASN A 309 14.02 2.31 39.39
CA ASN A 309 13.73 3.74 39.51
C ASN A 309 12.24 4.08 39.75
N GLY A 310 11.33 3.11 39.68
CA GLY A 310 9.90 3.32 39.95
C GLY A 310 9.17 4.25 38.96
N GLU A 311 9.79 4.60 37.84
CA GLU A 311 9.18 5.41 36.78
C GLU A 311 8.18 4.56 36.00
N ASN A 312 6.92 4.60 36.42
CA ASN A 312 5.82 4.15 35.57
C ASN A 312 5.72 5.09 34.36
N PHE A 313 5.32 4.53 33.20
CA PHE A 313 4.94 5.31 32.02
C PHE A 313 4.01 6.46 32.48
N PRO A 314 4.36 7.74 32.29
CA PRO A 314 3.44 8.81 32.62
C PRO A 314 2.25 8.71 31.67
N ALA A 315 1.10 8.28 32.18
CA ALA A 315 -0.15 8.14 31.43
C ALA A 315 -0.57 9.47 30.76
N ASP A 316 -0.15 10.59 31.34
CA ASP A 316 -0.44 11.94 30.86
C ASP A 316 0.16 12.21 29.46
N ASP A 317 1.34 11.66 29.15
CA ASP A 317 2.02 11.86 27.85
C ASP A 317 1.37 11.06 26.70
N VAL A 318 0.78 9.90 26.99
CA VAL A 318 0.07 9.09 25.98
C VAL A 318 -1.30 9.71 25.66
N SER A 319 -1.97 10.31 26.65
CA SER A 319 -3.26 10.97 26.43
C SER A 319 -3.14 12.25 25.58
N ALA A 320 -2.01 12.95 25.66
CA ALA A 320 -1.73 14.15 24.87
C ALA A 320 -1.52 13.82 23.38
N PHE A 321 -1.03 12.62 23.07
CA PHE A 321 -0.75 12.14 21.72
C PHE A 321 -2.02 11.81 20.92
N MET A 322 -3.07 11.27 21.55
CA MET A 322 -4.33 10.96 20.87
C MET A 322 -5.17 12.21 20.54
N LYS A 323 -4.73 13.40 20.95
CA LYS A 323 -5.47 14.67 20.82
C LYS A 323 -4.84 15.69 19.87
N THR A 324 -3.70 15.37 19.24
CA THR A 324 -2.96 16.29 18.35
C THR A 324 -2.57 15.60 17.06
#